data_AF-Q8KB64-F1
#
_entry.id   AF-Q8KB64-F1
#
_cell.length_a   1.000
_cell.length_b   1.000
_cell.length_c   1.000
_cell.angle_alpha   90.00
_cell.angle_beta   90.00
_cell.angle_gamma   90.00
#
_symmetry.space_group_name_H-M   'P 1'
#
loop_
_entity.id
_entity.type
_entity.pdbx_description
1 polymer ?
#
loop_
_entity_poly.entity_id
_entity_poly.type
_entity_poly.pdbx_seq_one_letter_code
_entity_poly.pdbx_strand_id
1 'polypeptide(L)' 'MSNISQHGIWLLAHGKELFLSYADFPWFRDQTVKSILNVKEQSPGHFWWPDLDVDLTEEIIENPERFPLVADARVIYK' A
#
# COMPACT_ATOMS: atom_id res chain seq x y z
N MET A 1 4.25 7.27 8.03
CA MET A 1 2.91 7.63 7.50
C MET A 1 2.68 9.12 7.70
N SER A 2 2.37 9.91 6.65
CA SER A 2 2.12 11.35 6.78
C SER A 2 0.63 11.73 6.73
N ASN A 3 -0.20 11.10 5.89
CA ASN A 3 -1.63 11.44 5.80
C ASN A 3 -2.52 10.33 5.19
N ILE A 4 -3.74 10.14 5.71
CA ILE A 4 -4.77 9.26 5.12
C ILE A 4 -5.93 10.14 4.63
N SER A 5 -6.40 9.91 3.40
CA SER A 5 -7.47 10.69 2.78
C SER A 5 -8.51 9.79 2.10
N GLN A 6 -9.59 10.40 1.61
CA GLN A 6 -10.61 9.70 0.82
C GLN A 6 -10.09 9.07 -0.48
N HIS A 7 -8.91 9.49 -0.98
CA HIS A 7 -8.36 9.03 -2.26
C HIS A 7 -7.20 8.04 -2.10
N GLY A 8 -6.62 7.93 -0.91
CA GLY A 8 -5.42 7.13 -0.69
C GLY A 8 -4.61 7.55 0.52
N ILE A 9 -3.40 7.01 0.58
CA ILE A 9 -2.48 7.04 1.72
C ILE A 9 -1.18 7.71 1.27
N TRP A 10 -0.69 8.68 2.05
CA TRP A 10 0.63 9.29 1.88
C TRP A 10 1.65 8.69 2.84
N LEU A 11 2.66 8.02 2.28
CA LEU A 11 3.78 7.46 3.02
C LEU A 11 5.01 8.36 2.87
N LEU A 12 5.46 8.97 3.97
CA LEU A 12 6.77 9.64 4.03
C LEU A 12 7.86 8.61 4.33
N ALA A 13 8.78 8.41 3.40
CA ALA A 13 9.96 7.55 3.54
C ALA A 13 11.20 8.29 2.99
N HIS A 14 12.30 8.30 3.75
CA HIS A 14 13.57 8.94 3.33
C HIS A 14 13.44 10.39 2.83
N GLY A 15 12.51 11.17 3.37
CA GLY A 15 12.26 12.56 2.96
C GLY A 15 11.42 12.71 1.67
N LYS A 16 10.90 11.61 1.13
CA LYS A 16 10.04 11.56 -0.05
C LYS A 16 8.62 11.15 0.34
N GLU A 17 7.63 11.83 -0.23
CA GLU A 17 6.23 11.45 -0.09
C GLU A 17 5.83 10.53 -1.24
N LEU A 18 5.32 9.35 -0.89
CA LEU A 18 4.82 8.33 -1.80
C LEU A 18 3.30 8.25 -1.65
N PHE A 19 2.57 8.36 -2.76
CA PHE A 19 1.11 8.31 -2.75
C PHE A 19 0.59 6.94 -3.18
N LEU A 20 -0.06 6.25 -2.25
CA LEU A 20 -0.73 4.98 -2.49
C LEU A 20 -2.21 5.27 -2.76
N SER A 21 -2.56 5.40 -4.04
CA SER A 21 -3.94 5.64 -4.47
C SER A 21 -4.82 4.42 -4.22
N TYR A 22 -6.09 4.61 -3.84
CA TYR A 22 -7.04 3.50 -3.73
C TYR A 22 -7.53 2.96 -5.08
N ALA A 23 -7.11 3.58 -6.20
CA ALA A 23 -7.36 3.03 -7.54
C ALA A 23 -6.32 1.95 -7.86
N ASP A 24 -5.06 2.19 -7.50
CA ASP A 24 -3.94 1.29 -7.76
C ASP A 24 -3.73 0.26 -6.65
N PHE A 25 -4.07 0.61 -5.40
CA PHE A 25 -3.90 -0.24 -4.21
C PHE A 25 -5.24 -0.41 -3.46
N PRO A 26 -6.25 -1.06 -4.06
CA PRO A 26 -7.62 -1.07 -3.54
C PRO A 26 -7.77 -1.79 -2.19
N TRP A 27 -6.86 -2.72 -1.85
CA TRP A 27 -6.88 -3.46 -0.58
C TRP A 27 -6.73 -2.60 0.67
N PHE A 28 -6.30 -1.34 0.54
CA PHE A 28 -6.22 -0.39 1.65
C PHE A 28 -7.54 0.35 1.96
N ARG A 29 -8.54 0.33 1.06
CA ARG A 29 -9.71 1.23 1.12
C ARG A 29 -10.56 1.05 2.39
N ASP A 30 -10.78 -0.19 2.80
CA ASP A 30 -11.67 -0.53 3.92
C ASP A 30 -10.89 -1.05 5.15
N GLN A 31 -9.60 -0.76 5.21
CA GLN A 31 -8.74 -1.20 6.31
C GLN A 31 -8.78 -0.23 7.48
N THR A 32 -8.58 -0.77 8.69
CA THR A 32 -8.51 0.08 9.87
C THR A 32 -7.28 0.99 9.80
N VAL A 33 -7.40 2.21 10.32
CA VAL A 33 -6.26 3.13 10.46
C VAL A 33 -5.10 2.46 11.21
N LYS A 34 -5.40 1.63 12.22
CA LYS A 34 -4.39 0.89 12.97
C LYS A 34 -3.57 -0.05 12.06
N SER A 35 -4.24 -0.83 11.20
CA SER A 35 -3.59 -1.74 10.26
C SER A 35 -2.76 -0.99 9.22
N ILE A 36 -3.27 0.14 8.71
CA ILE A 36 -2.54 1.00 7.75
C ILE A 36 -1.29 1.63 8.39
N LEU A 37 -1.38 2.03 9.67
CA LEU A 37 -0.25 2.63 10.39
C LEU A 37 0.82 1.60 10.77
N ASN A 38 0.49 0.31 10.81
CA ASN A 38 1.41 -0.78 11.10
C ASN A 38 2.26 -1.15 9.87
N VAL A 39 2.88 -0.16 9.24
CA VAL A 39 3.84 -0.35 8.15
C VAL A 39 5.24 -0.57 8.72
N LYS A 40 5.98 -1.52 8.14
CA LYS A 40 7.38 -1.81 8.48
C LYS A 40 8.23 -1.68 7.23
N GLU A 41 9.35 -0.99 7.32
CA GLU A 41 10.35 -0.95 6.25
C GLU A 41 11.39 -2.06 6.51
N GLN A 42 11.33 -3.15 5.74
CA GLN A 42 12.22 -4.31 5.93
C GLN A 42 13.65 -4.03 5.43
N SER A 43 13.74 -3.26 4.35
CA SER A 43 14.96 -2.69 3.78
C SER A 43 14.59 -1.35 3.11
N PRO A 44 15.55 -0.45 2.85
CA PRO A 44 15.25 0.85 2.25
C PRO A 44 14.41 0.73 0.98
N GLY A 45 13.21 1.32 0.97
CA GLY A 45 12.25 1.27 -0.13
C GLY A 45 11.41 -0.01 -0.23
N HIS A 46 11.45 -0.89 0.79
CA HIS A 46 10.63 -2.11 0.86
C HIS A 46 9.70 -2.05 2.08
N PHE A 47 8.41 -1.84 1.82
CA PHE A 47 7.39 -1.63 2.83
C PHE A 47 6.48 -2.85 2.95
N TRP A 48 6.28 -3.29 4.19
CA TRP A 48 5.45 -4.43 4.54
C TRP A 48 4.37 -4.02 5.55
N TRP A 49 3.12 -4.35 5.24
CA TRP A 49 1.97 -4.23 6.13
C TRP A 49 1.56 -5.62 6.65
N PRO A 50 2.12 -6.10 7.79
CA PRO A 50 1.83 -7.41 8.35
C PRO A 50 0.34 -7.70 8.58
N ASP A 51 -0.43 -6.69 8.98
CA ASP A 51 -1.86 -6.88 9.28
C ASP A 51 -2.71 -7.02 8.01
N LEU A 52 -2.16 -6.63 6.86
CA LEU A 52 -2.85 -6.62 5.57
C LEU A 52 -2.34 -7.69 4.61
N ASP A 53 -1.21 -8.33 4.93
CA ASP A 53 -0.47 -9.23 4.03
C ASP A 53 -0.10 -8.55 2.71
N VAL A 54 0.38 -7.30 2.80
CA VAL A 54 0.75 -6.46 1.66
C VAL A 54 2.21 -6.08 1.72
N ASP A 55 2.94 -6.32 0.63
CA ASP A 55 4.32 -5.89 0.41
C ASP A 55 4.39 -4.99 -0.82
N LEU A 56 5.05 -3.83 -0.69
CA LEU A 56 5.25 -2.88 -1.78
C LEU A 56 6.68 -2.35 -1.76
N THR A 57 7.27 -2.23 -2.95
CA THR A 57 8.51 -1.48 -3.14
C THR A 57 8.20 -0.05 -3.56
N GLU A 58 9.16 0.85 -3.35
CA GLU A 58 9.08 2.22 -3.87
C GLU A 58 8.84 2.24 -5.40
N GLU A 59 9.50 1.34 -6.15
CA GLU A 59 9.31 1.22 -7.61
C GLU A 59 7.85 0.88 -8.00
N ILE A 60 7.21 -0.02 -7.24
CA ILE A 60 5.80 -0.38 -7.45
C ILE A 60 4.90 0.81 -7.14
N ILE A 61 5.17 1.55 -6.07
CA ILE A 61 4.35 2.71 -5.67
C ILE A 61 4.46 3.83 -6.71
N GLU A 62 5.64 4.04 -7.29
CA GLU A 62 5.86 5.07 -8.31
C GLU A 62 5.36 4.71 -9.71
N ASN A 63 5.35 3.41 -10.04
CA ASN A 63 4.99 2.92 -11.38
C ASN A 63 3.99 1.77 -11.29
N PRO A 64 2.81 1.96 -10.68
CA PRO A 64 1.84 0.88 -10.45
C PRO A 64 1.39 0.20 -11.76
N GLU A 65 1.38 0.90 -12.88
CA GLU A 65 1.03 0.38 -14.21
C GLU A 65 2.02 -0.67 -14.73
N ARG A 66 3.27 -0.69 -14.23
CA ARG A 66 4.27 -1.72 -14.56
C ARG A 66 4.02 -3.02 -13.80
N PHE A 67 3.19 -2.98 -12.76
CA PHE A 67 2.87 -4.10 -11.89
C PHE A 67 1.35 -4.27 -11.81
N PRO A 68 0.68 -4.59 -12.93
CA PRO A 68 -0.77 -4.76 -12.93
C PRO A 68 -1.17 -5.78 -11.88
N LEU A 69 -2.25 -5.49 -11.16
CA LEU A 69 -2.77 -6.29 -10.06
C LEU A 69 -3.18 -7.69 -10.54
N VAL A 70 -2.25 -8.64 -10.58
CA VAL A 70 -2.54 -10.06 -10.86
C VAL A 70 -2.91 -10.76 -9.55
N ALA A 71 -3.96 -10.27 -8.90
CA ALA A 71 -4.61 -10.99 -7.80
C ALA A 71 -6.11 -10.99 -8.11
N ASP A 72 -6.60 -12.15 -8.54
CA ASP A 72 -8.01 -12.38 -8.85
C ASP A 72 -8.84 -12.17 -7.57
N ALA A 73 -9.56 -11.05 -7.51
CA ALA A 73 -10.46 -10.70 -6.42
C ALA A 73 -11.68 -11.64 -6.29
N ARG A 74 -11.74 -12.77 -7.03
CA ARG A 74 -12.88 -13.70 -7.04
C ARG A 74 -12.66 -15.05 -6.37
N VAL A 75 -11.56 -15.29 -5.64
CA VAL A 75 -11.35 -16.59 -5.00
C VAL A 75 -11.18 -16.53 -3.47
N ILE A 76 -11.94 -15.70 -2.76
CA ILE A 76 -12.26 -15.91 -1.33
C ILE A 76 -13.61 -15.19 -1.12
N TYR A 77 -14.79 -15.80 -0.96
CA TYR A 77 -15.22 -16.90 -0.10
C TYR A 77 -16.27 -17.76 -0.82
N LYS A 78 -16.16 -19.10 -0.72
CA LYS A 78 -17.28 -20.03 -0.79
C LYS A 78 -17.38 -20.74 0.55
#